data_AF-A0A960L5R3-F1
#
_entry.id   AF-A0A960L5R3-F1
#
_cell.length_a   1.000
_cell.length_b   1.000
_cell.length_c   1.000
_cell.angle_alpha   90.00
_cell.angle_beta   90.00
_cell.angle_gamma   90.00
#
_symmetry.space_group_name_H-M   'P 1'
#
loop_
_entity.id
_entity.type
_entity.pdbx_description
1 polymer ?
#
loop_
_entity_poly.entity_id
_entity_poly.type
_entity_poly.pdbx_seq_one_letter_code
_entity_poly.pdbx_strand_id
1 'polypeptide(L)' 'ASHQTVEEIRDHIGADSLGYLSLPGMLGCVSGAPESYCTACWSGDYRVPTENRDPRQATLFPIRTDSQD' A
#
# COMPACT_ATOMS: atom_id res chain seq x y z
N ALA A 1 10.99 -0.93 -5.43
CA ALA A 1 10.32 -1.76 -4.42
C ALA A 1 8.91 -2.18 -4.80
N SER A 2 7.99 -1.28 -5.21
CA SER A 2 6.56 -1.61 -5.40
C SER A 2 6.24 -2.71 -6.43
N HIS A 3 7.20 -3.10 -7.27
CA HIS A 3 7.07 -4.20 -8.24
C HIS A 3 8.17 -5.26 -8.09
N GLN A 4 8.97 -5.18 -7.03
CA GLN A 4 10.06 -6.12 -6.80
C GLN A 4 9.63 -7.18 -5.80
N THR A 5 10.09 -8.42 -5.99
CA THR A 5 9.93 -9.46 -4.98
C THR A 5 10.81 -9.16 -3.75
N VAL A 6 10.56 -9.87 -2.65
CA VAL A 6 11.38 -9.74 -1.43
C VAL A 6 12.84 -10.11 -1.72
N GLU A 7 13.07 -11.14 -2.52
CA GLU A 7 14.39 -11.60 -2.93
C GLU A 7 15.12 -10.54 -3.78
N GLU A 8 14.44 -9.93 -4.75
CA GLU A 8 15.03 -8.87 -5.58
C GLU A 8 15.42 -7.65 -4.76
N ILE A 9 14.61 -7.28 -3.77
CA ILE A 9 14.93 -6.16 -2.87
C ILE A 9 16.12 -6.51 -1.98
N ARG A 10 16.13 -7.72 -1.39
CA ARG A 10 17.24 -8.21 -0.55
C ARG A 10 18.57 -8.15 -1.31
N ASP A 11 18.58 -8.68 -2.53
CA ASP A 11 19.78 -8.74 -3.37
C ASP A 11 20.21 -7.32 -3.80
N HIS A 12 19.26 -6.44 -4.12
CA HIS A 12 19.54 -5.05 -4.49
C HIS A 12 20.21 -4.26 -3.37
N ILE A 13 19.80 -4.46 -2.12
CA ILE A 13 20.38 -3.77 -0.95
C ILE A 13 21.62 -4.48 -0.38
N GLY A 14 21.96 -5.67 -0.91
CA GLY A 14 23.12 -6.45 -0.46
C GLY A 14 22.99 -7.01 0.96
N ALA A 15 21.77 -7.33 1.39
CA ALA A 15 21.52 -7.89 2.72
C ALA A 15 21.57 -9.44 2.71
N ASP A 16 22.04 -10.05 3.80
CA ASP A 16 22.01 -11.50 3.97
C ASP A 16 20.58 -12.06 4.10
N SER A 17 19.67 -11.24 4.63
CA SER A 17 18.26 -11.58 4.82
C SER A 17 17.37 -10.33 4.78
N LEU A 18 16.10 -10.53 4.45
CA LEU A 18 15.09 -9.48 4.47
C LEU A 18 13.75 -10.08 4.91
N GLY A 19 13.06 -9.37 5.81
CA GLY A 19 11.71 -9.71 6.22
C GLY A 19 10.89 -8.43 6.38
N TYR A 20 9.62 -8.49 5.97
CA TYR A 20 8.67 -7.41 6.19
C TYR A 20 7.86 -7.66 7.47
N LEU A 21 7.52 -6.58 8.17
CA LEU A 21 6.53 -6.65 9.24
C LEU A 21 5.20 -7.13 8.65
N SER A 22 4.47 -7.99 9.35
CA SER A 22 3.14 -8.43 8.90
C SER A 22 2.09 -7.37 9.23
N LEU A 23 1.04 -7.27 8.39
CA LEU A 23 -0.03 -6.30 8.63
C LEU A 23 -0.72 -6.53 9.98
N PRO A 24 -1.05 -7.78 10.38
CA PRO A 24 -1.57 -8.05 11.71
C PRO A 24 -0.58 -7.71 12.83
N GLY A 25 0.72 -7.96 12.61
CA GLY A 25 1.77 -7.63 13.59
C GLY A 25 1.87 -6.12 13.83
N MET A 26 1.85 -5.33 12.75
CA MET A 26 1.84 -3.87 12.82
C MET A 26 0.60 -3.34 13.57
N LEU A 27 -0.59 -3.85 13.25
CA LEU A 27 -1.84 -3.42 13.89
C LEU A 27 -1.93 -3.88 15.36
N GLY A 28 -1.27 -4.98 15.73
CA GLY A 28 -1.17 -5.44 17.11
C GLY A 28 -0.29 -4.56 18.01
N CYS A 29 0.57 -3.71 17.43
CA CYS A 29 1.46 -2.81 18.19
C CYS A 29 0.79 -1.49 18.59
N VAL A 30 -0.37 -1.16 18.04
CA VAL A 30 -1.09 0.09 18.31
C VAL A 30 -2.24 -0.12 19.28
N SER A 31 -2.60 0.91 20.03
CA SER A 31 -3.60 0.82 21.12
C SER A 31 -5.06 0.93 20.66
N GLY A 32 -5.29 1.30 19.40
CA GLY A 32 -6.64 1.46 18.84
C GLY A 32 -7.12 0.20 18.12
N ALA A 33 -8.42 0.15 17.83
CA ALA A 33 -8.98 -0.92 17.00
C ALA A 33 -8.35 -0.88 15.58
N PRO A 34 -8.08 -2.04 14.94
CA PRO A 34 -7.46 -2.11 13.60
C PRO A 34 -8.11 -1.21 12.54
N GLU A 35 -9.44 -1.11 12.58
CA GLU A 35 -10.29 -0.37 11.66
C GLU A 35 -10.15 1.15 11.85
N SER A 36 -9.58 1.59 12.96
CA SER A 36 -9.31 3.00 13.24
C SER A 36 -8.08 3.53 12.49
N TYR A 37 -7.24 2.66 11.92
CA TYR A 37 -6.00 3.03 11.25
C TYR A 37 -6.07 2.75 9.76
N CYS A 38 -5.78 3.73 8.90
CA CYS A 38 -5.76 3.51 7.45
C CYS A 38 -4.62 2.54 7.07
N THR A 39 -4.94 1.51 6.27
CA THR A 39 -3.97 0.49 5.81
C THR A 39 -3.77 0.50 4.30
N ALA A 40 -4.26 1.52 3.59
CA ALA A 40 -4.29 1.55 2.14
C ALA A 40 -2.90 1.45 1.48
N CYS A 41 -1.84 1.99 2.11
CA CYS A 41 -0.47 1.84 1.60
C CYS A 41 0.04 0.38 1.62
N TRP A 42 -0.61 -0.51 2.38
CA TRP A 42 -0.30 -1.92 2.46
C TRP A 42 -1.31 -2.79 1.70
N SER A 43 -2.62 -2.52 1.85
CA SER A 43 -3.69 -3.33 1.27
C SER A 43 -4.20 -2.83 -0.09
N GLY A 44 -3.91 -1.57 -0.44
CA GLY A 44 -4.54 -0.88 -1.58
C GLY A 44 -5.99 -0.43 -1.34
N ASP A 45 -6.58 -0.77 -0.19
CA ASP A 45 -7.98 -0.46 0.15
C ASP A 45 -8.10 0.90 0.85
N TYR A 46 -8.53 1.91 0.11
CA TYR A 46 -8.72 3.28 0.60
C TYR A 46 -10.14 3.47 1.14
N ARG A 47 -10.24 3.85 2.42
CA ARG A 47 -11.53 4.15 3.09
C ARG A 47 -12.18 5.47 2.67
N VAL A 48 -11.49 6.24 1.82
CA VAL A 48 -12.02 7.45 1.22
C VAL A 48 -12.44 7.13 -0.21
N PRO A 49 -13.64 7.56 -0.65
CA PRO A 49 -14.06 7.38 -2.03
C PRO A 49 -13.08 8.09 -2.98
N THR A 50 -12.52 7.35 -3.94
CA THR A 50 -11.66 7.90 -5.00
C THR A 50 -12.45 8.68 -6.06
N GLU A 51 -13.77 8.66 -5.94
CA GLU A 51 -14.76 9.23 -6.86
C GLU A 51 -14.92 10.76 -6.73
N ASN A 52 -14.35 11.39 -5.70
CA ASN A 52 -14.18 12.86 -5.66
C ASN A 52 -12.93 13.29 -6.44
N ARG A 53 -13.03 13.15 -7.75
CA ARG A 53 -12.11 13.74 -8.73
C ARG A 53 -12.21 15.26 -8.64
N ASP A 54 -11.41 15.90 -7.78
CA ASP A 54 -11.09 17.32 -7.97
C ASP A 54 -10.50 17.43 -9.38
N PRO A 55 -11.13 18.17 -10.32
CA PRO A 55 -10.63 18.30 -11.67
C PRO A 55 -9.19 18.85 -11.73
N ARG A 56 -8.73 19.54 -10.69
CA ARG A 56 -7.34 20.01 -10.55
C ARG A 56 -6.37 18.88 -10.21
N GLN A 57 -6.84 17.81 -9.56
CA GLN A 57 -6.03 16.64 -9.22
C GLN A 57 -6.13 15.52 -10.27
N ALA A 58 -7.10 15.63 -11.19
CA ALA A 58 -7.31 14.66 -12.26
C ALA A 58 -6.18 14.56 -13.27
N THR A 59 -5.39 15.62 -13.46
CA THR A 59 -4.22 15.61 -14.35
C THR A 59 -2.97 15.07 -13.68
N LEU A 60 -2.95 14.99 -12.34
CA LEU A 60 -1.81 14.52 -11.55
C LEU A 60 -1.76 12.98 -11.47
N PHE A 61 -2.92 12.33 -11.57
CA PHE A 61 -3.03 10.87 -11.55
C PHE A 61 -3.95 10.40 -12.69
N PRO A 62 -3.44 10.17 -13.93
CA PRO A 62 -4.25 9.61 -15.00
C PRO A 62 -4.71 8.21 -14.59
N ILE A 63 -6.01 8.06 -14.36
CA ILE A 63 -6.63 6.78 -14.00
C ILE A 63 -6.41 5.81 -15.17
N ARG A 64 -5.61 4.75 -14.95
CA ARG A 64 -5.70 3.53 -15.76
C ARG A 64 -6.99 2.83 -15.37
N THR A 65 -8.00 2.96 -16.21
CA THR A 65 -9.21 2.15 -16.14
C THR A 65 -8.86 0.76 -16.67
N ASP A 66 -8.50 -0.16 -15.78
CA ASP A 66 -8.63 -1.58 -16.11
C ASP A 66 -9.92 -2.06 -15.44
N SER A 67 -10.92 -2.24 -16.30
CA SER A 67 -12.19 -2.90 -16.03
C SER A 67 -11.95 -4.27 -15.41
N GLN A 68 -12.74 -4.61 -14.40
CA GLN A 68 -12.87 -5.96 -13.86
C GLN A 68 -13.11 -6.99 -14.97
N ASP A 69 -12.29 -8.04 -14.98
CA ASP A 69 -12.75 -9.43 -14.92
C ASP A 69 -11.97 -10.12 -13.77
#